data_AF-A0A1M4WEU7-F1
#
_entry.id   AF-A0A1M4WEU7-F1
#
_cell.length_a   1.000
_cell.length_b   1.000
_cell.length_c   1.000
_cell.angle_alpha   90.00
_cell.angle_beta   90.00
_cell.angle_gamma   90.00
#
_symmetry.space_group_name_H-M   'P 1'
#
loop_
_entity.id
_entity.type
_entity.pdbx_description
1 polymer ?
#
loop_
_entity_poly.entity_id
_entity_poly.type
_entity_poly.pdbx_seq_one_letter_code
_entity_poly.pdbx_strand_id
1 'polypeptide(L)'
;MNEPTILQAIKTLMGNSPEHLNALIISGAGGAYVRAVFAPQSSWRKRALEGTAGAVSAIFLGGVLGHLIDAITGAETYAYLAGGFIMGEGGIVAVQAVRRKFLGDEAK
;
A
#
# COMPACT_ATOMS: atom_id res chain seq x y z
N MET A 1 -7.97 -31.20 -13.39
CA MET A 1 -6.99 -30.10 -13.25
C MET A 1 -7.16 -29.57 -11.84
N ASN A 2 -6.16 -29.73 -10.97
CA ASN A 2 -6.22 -29.17 -9.62
C ASN A 2 -6.02 -27.66 -9.74
N GLU A 3 -7.00 -26.88 -9.30
CA GLU A 3 -6.82 -25.44 -9.21
C GLU A 3 -5.63 -25.13 -8.28
N PRO A 4 -4.72 -24.23 -8.69
CA PRO A 4 -3.65 -23.81 -7.81
C PRO A 4 -4.27 -23.17 -6.57
N THR A 5 -3.87 -23.66 -5.39
CA THR A 5 -4.32 -23.06 -4.13
C THR A 5 -3.84 -21.60 -4.04
N ILE A 6 -4.59 -20.73 -3.36
CA ILE A 6 -4.24 -19.29 -3.20
C ILE A 6 -2.80 -19.12 -2.71
N LEU A 7 -2.35 -19.99 -1.79
CA LEU A 7 -0.98 -20.02 -1.28
C LEU A 7 0.07 -20.29 -2.37
N GLN A 8 -0.23 -21.18 -3.33
CA GLN A 8 0.66 -21.46 -4.45
C GLN A 8 0.69 -20.28 -5.42
N ALA A 9 -0.46 -19.66 -5.71
CA ALA A 9 -0.51 -18.46 -6.55
C ALA A 9 0.33 -17.31 -5.96
N ILE A 10 0.23 -17.06 -4.65
CA ILE A 10 1.02 -16.05 -3.95
C ILE A 10 2.51 -16.39 -4.00
N LYS A 11 2.90 -17.64 -3.72
CA LYS A 11 4.30 -18.07 -3.77
C LYS A 11 4.91 -17.91 -5.17
N THR A 12 4.17 -18.28 -6.21
CA THR A 12 4.62 -18.12 -7.59
C THR A 12 4.74 -16.66 -7.98
N LEU A 13 3.79 -15.82 -7.54
CA LEU A 13 3.80 -14.39 -7.84
C LEU A 13 4.97 -13.67 -7.13
N MET A 14 5.18 -13.94 -5.84
CA MET A 14 6.27 -13.34 -5.05
C MET A 14 7.65 -13.90 -5.40
N GLY A 15 7.74 -15.18 -5.76
CA GLY A 15 9.00 -15.82 -6.14
C GLY A 15 9.54 -15.36 -7.49
N ASN A 16 8.67 -14.90 -8.38
CA ASN A 16 9.04 -14.40 -9.71
C ASN A 16 9.13 -12.86 -9.79
N SER A 17 8.72 -12.13 -8.76
CA SER A 17 8.73 -10.67 -8.76
C SER A 17 10.05 -10.08 -8.28
N PRO A 18 10.46 -8.90 -8.79
CA PRO A 18 11.63 -8.19 -8.28
C PRO A 18 11.54 -7.92 -6.78
N GLU A 19 12.67 -7.94 -6.08
CA GLU A 19 12.74 -7.77 -4.62
C GLU A 19 12.13 -6.43 -4.16
N HIS A 20 12.37 -5.35 -4.89
CA HIS A 20 11.76 -4.05 -4.61
C HIS A 20 10.22 -4.07 -4.72
N LEU A 21 9.65 -4.87 -5.62
CA LEU A 21 8.20 -5.03 -5.73
C LEU A 21 7.64 -5.76 -4.49
N ASN A 22 8.35 -6.80 -4.02
CA ASN A 22 8.00 -7.50 -2.79
C ASN A 22 8.03 -6.56 -1.58
N ALA A 23 9.05 -5.70 -1.50
CA ALA A 23 9.12 -4.65 -0.49
C ALA A 23 7.90 -3.71 -0.53
N LEU A 24 7.50 -3.24 -1.71
CA LEU A 24 6.33 -2.37 -1.86
C LEU A 24 5.02 -3.07 -1.46
N ILE A 25 4.84 -4.34 -1.84
CA ILE A 25 3.66 -5.16 -1.47
C ILE A 25 3.60 -5.36 0.04
N ILE A 26 4.71 -5.78 0.66
CA ILE A 26 4.81 -5.97 2.11
C ILE A 26 4.52 -4.66 2.83
N SER A 27 5.07 -3.57 2.33
CA SER A 27 4.87 -2.24 2.91
C SER A 27 3.42 -1.76 2.81
N GLY A 28 2.77 -1.97 1.67
CA GLY A 28 1.34 -1.67 1.49
C GLY A 28 0.45 -2.50 2.42
N ALA A 29 0.76 -3.79 2.61
CA ALA A 29 0.06 -4.64 3.57
C ALA A 29 0.31 -4.18 5.03
N GLY A 30 1.55 -3.78 5.34
CA GLY A 30 1.94 -3.23 6.63
C GLY A 30 1.19 -1.95 6.97
N GLY A 31 1.08 -1.00 6.04
CA GLY A 31 0.27 0.22 6.20
C GLY A 31 -1.20 -0.10 6.48
N ALA A 32 -1.79 -0.99 5.67
CA ALA A 32 -3.17 -1.45 5.90
C ALA A 32 -3.38 -2.07 7.29
N TYR A 33 -2.41 -2.85 7.79
CA TYR A 33 -2.44 -3.41 9.15
C TYR A 33 -2.30 -2.34 10.24
N VAL A 34 -1.30 -1.45 10.14
CA VAL A 34 -1.09 -0.35 11.08
C VAL A 34 -2.37 0.47 11.20
N ARG A 35 -2.99 0.83 10.09
CA ARG A 35 -4.25 1.59 10.09
C ARG A 35 -5.40 0.81 10.69
N ALA A 36 -5.49 -0.48 10.38
CA ALA A 36 -6.46 -1.38 10.98
C ALA A 36 -6.39 -1.40 12.53
N VAL A 37 -5.20 -1.24 13.10
CA VAL A 37 -4.98 -1.23 14.55
C VAL A 37 -5.13 0.17 15.14
N PHE A 38 -4.52 1.19 14.54
CA PHE A 38 -4.37 2.52 15.15
C PHE A 38 -5.42 3.56 14.71
N ALA A 39 -6.08 3.36 13.56
CA ALA A 39 -7.13 4.26 13.05
C ALA A 39 -8.35 3.48 12.52
N PRO A 40 -9.02 2.69 13.39
CA PRO A 40 -10.10 1.82 12.97
C PRO A 40 -11.31 2.63 12.46
N GLN A 41 -11.74 2.32 11.23
CA GLN A 41 -12.98 2.84 10.65
C GLN A 41 -14.17 1.99 11.10
N SER A 42 -15.31 2.64 11.41
CA SER A 42 -16.53 1.96 11.89
C SER A 42 -17.17 1.05 10.84
N SER A 43 -17.08 1.42 9.55
CA SER A 43 -17.63 0.61 8.47
C SER A 43 -16.54 -0.25 7.82
N TRP A 44 -16.82 -1.55 7.69
CA TRP A 44 -15.97 -2.50 6.97
C TRP A 44 -15.72 -2.08 5.51
N ARG A 45 -16.75 -1.53 4.84
CA ARG A 45 -16.64 -1.08 3.45
C ARG A 45 -15.64 0.06 3.27
N LYS A 46 -15.69 1.10 4.13
CA LYS A 46 -14.69 2.19 4.09
C LYS A 46 -13.29 1.67 4.40
N ARG A 47 -13.15 0.75 5.37
CA ARG A 47 -11.87 0.13 5.71
C ARG A 47 -11.24 -0.63 4.54
N ALA A 48 -12.05 -1.43 3.84
CA ALA A 48 -11.58 -2.16 2.66
C ALA A 48 -11.16 -1.20 1.53
N LEU A 49 -11.97 -0.16 1.26
CA LEU A 49 -11.67 0.81 0.20
C LEU A 49 -10.43 1.65 0.49
N GLU A 50 -10.27 2.12 1.73
CA GLU A 50 -9.08 2.87 2.15
C GLU A 50 -7.85 1.97 2.14
N GLY A 51 -7.96 0.75 2.65
CA GLY A 51 -6.85 -0.22 2.65
C GLY A 51 -6.38 -0.56 1.23
N THR A 52 -7.30 -0.78 0.29
CA THR A 52 -6.94 -1.05 -1.11
C THR A 52 -6.36 0.19 -1.78
N ALA A 53 -6.92 1.38 -1.55
CA ALA A 53 -6.37 2.62 -2.10
C ALA A 53 -4.93 2.87 -1.60
N GLY A 54 -4.67 2.62 -0.32
CA GLY A 54 -3.33 2.70 0.25
C GLY A 54 -2.38 1.67 -0.34
N ALA A 55 -2.78 0.40 -0.43
CA ALA A 55 -1.94 -0.65 -1.02
C ALA A 55 -1.61 -0.37 -2.50
N VAL A 56 -2.57 0.13 -3.29
CA VAL A 56 -2.33 0.55 -4.67
C VAL A 56 -1.35 1.73 -4.71
N SER A 57 -1.53 2.74 -3.86
CA SER A 57 -0.61 3.87 -3.77
C SER A 57 0.81 3.45 -3.39
N ALA A 58 0.94 2.52 -2.43
CA ALA A 58 2.23 1.95 -2.02
C ALA A 58 2.96 1.30 -3.19
N ILE A 59 2.27 0.54 -4.05
CA ILE A 59 2.89 -0.15 -5.18
C ILE A 59 3.29 0.83 -6.29
N PHE A 60 2.38 1.72 -6.70
CA PHE A 60 2.62 2.58 -7.87
C PHE A 60 3.46 3.83 -7.55
N LEU A 61 3.16 4.51 -6.44
CA LEU A 61 3.89 5.73 -6.05
C LEU A 61 5.07 5.42 -5.14
N GLY A 62 4.96 4.37 -4.32
CA GLY A 62 6.05 3.97 -3.42
C GLY A 62 7.30 3.50 -4.15
N GLY A 63 7.19 2.94 -5.35
CA GLY A 63 8.36 2.63 -6.18
C GLY A 63 9.12 3.89 -6.61
N VAL A 64 8.40 4.94 -7.01
CA VAL A 64 9.01 6.23 -7.38
C VAL A 64 9.68 6.88 -6.17
N LEU A 65 8.97 6.97 -5.04
CA LEU A 65 9.54 7.53 -3.82
C LEU A 65 10.71 6.68 -3.30
N GLY A 66 10.58 5.36 -3.33
CA GLY A 66 11.62 4.44 -2.91
C GLY A 66 12.89 4.61 -3.71
N HIS A 67 12.77 4.78 -5.04
CA HIS A 67 13.92 5.06 -5.90
C HIS A 67 14.58 6.41 -5.57
N LEU A 68 13.79 7.45 -5.27
CA LEU A 68 14.32 8.75 -4.85
C LEU A 68 15.05 8.67 -3.50
N ILE A 69 14.49 7.95 -2.53
CA ILE A 69 15.12 7.73 -1.23
C ILE A 69 16.44 6.97 -1.44
N ASP A 70 16.41 5.90 -2.23
CA ASP A 70 17.58 5.09 -2.51
C ASP A 70 18.70 5.88 -3.19
N ALA A 71 18.36 6.74 -4.16
CA ALA A 71 19.34 7.59 -4.83
C ALA A 71 20.08 8.56 -3.87
N ILE A 72 19.48 8.90 -2.73
CA ILE A 72 20.05 9.82 -1.73
C ILE A 72 20.76 9.04 -0.63
N THR A 73 20.22 7.90 -0.21
CA THR A 73 20.68 7.18 0.99
C THR A 73 21.47 5.91 0.70
N GLY A 74 21.34 5.34 -0.50
CA GLY A 74 21.88 4.02 -0.85
C GLY A 74 21.31 2.89 0.02
N ALA A 75 20.03 2.96 0.39
CA ALA A 75 19.41 2.05 1.35
C ALA A 75 18.72 0.85 0.69
N GLU A 76 18.79 0.74 -0.63
CA GLU A 76 18.32 -0.37 -1.46
C GLU A 76 16.88 -0.77 -1.10
N THR A 77 16.62 -2.05 -0.84
CA THR A 77 15.29 -2.59 -0.50
C THR A 77 14.60 -1.85 0.67
N TYR A 78 15.37 -1.33 1.63
CA TYR A 78 14.79 -0.56 2.75
C TYR A 78 14.22 0.79 2.29
N ALA A 79 14.80 1.41 1.27
CA ALA A 79 14.25 2.63 0.68
C ALA A 79 12.89 2.37 0.01
N TYR A 80 12.72 1.23 -0.66
CA TYR A 80 11.43 0.84 -1.25
C TYR A 80 10.41 0.43 -0.19
N LEU A 81 10.82 -0.22 0.90
CA LEU A 81 9.94 -0.45 2.06
C LEU A 81 9.43 0.89 2.63
N ALA A 82 10.33 1.84 2.87
CA ALA A 82 9.97 3.16 3.38
C ALA A 82 9.09 3.93 2.40
N GLY A 83 9.46 3.97 1.11
CA GLY A 83 8.70 4.64 0.06
C GLY A 83 7.29 4.05 -0.09
N GLY A 84 7.18 2.72 -0.06
CA GLY A 84 5.91 2.00 -0.05
C GLY A 84 5.04 2.38 1.15
N PHE A 85 5.62 2.52 2.34
CA PHE A 85 4.85 2.77 3.57
C PHE A 85 4.32 4.21 3.57
N ILE A 86 5.21 5.15 3.27
CA ILE A 86 4.90 6.58 3.19
C ILE A 86 3.82 6.82 2.13
N MET A 87 3.97 6.25 0.94
CA MET A 87 2.98 6.41 -0.12
C MET A 87 1.70 5.62 0.13
N GLY A 88 1.79 4.50 0.85
CA GLY A 88 0.62 3.73 1.28
C GLY A 88 -0.29 4.54 2.22
N GLU A 89 0.28 5.12 3.27
CA GLU A 89 -0.48 5.97 4.19
C GLU A 89 -0.84 7.33 3.55
N GLY A 90 0.10 7.95 2.84
CA GLY A 90 -0.08 9.24 2.19
C GLY A 90 -1.12 9.23 1.08
N GLY A 91 -1.20 8.14 0.30
CA GLY A 91 -2.18 8.00 -0.77
C GLY A 91 -3.62 8.01 -0.27
N ILE A 92 -3.87 7.41 0.90
CA ILE A 92 -5.20 7.44 1.52
C ILE A 92 -5.54 8.85 1.98
N VAL A 93 -4.60 9.55 2.62
CA VAL A 93 -4.79 10.95 3.03
C VAL A 93 -5.10 11.82 1.82
N ALA A 94 -4.44 11.60 0.69
CA ALA A 94 -4.73 12.29 -0.56
C ALA A 94 -6.16 12.00 -1.06
N VAL A 95 -6.58 10.73 -1.08
CA VAL A 95 -7.96 10.36 -1.46
C VAL A 95 -8.99 11.00 -0.54
N GLN A 96 -8.74 10.99 0.77
CA GLN A 96 -9.62 11.63 1.76
C GLN A 96 -9.68 13.14 1.57
N ALA A 97 -8.55 13.80 1.30
CA ALA A 97 -8.48 15.23 1.05
C ALA A 97 -9.22 15.62 -0.24
N VAL A 98 -9.03 14.86 -1.33
CA VAL A 98 -9.76 15.04 -2.60
C VAL A 98 -11.26 14.86 -2.35
N ARG A 99 -11.65 13.80 -1.64
CA ARG A 99 -13.06 13.55 -1.31
C ARG A 99 -13.67 14.70 -0.52
N ARG A 100 -13.01 15.18 0.54
CA ARG A 100 -13.48 16.32 1.33
C ARG A 100 -13.61 17.59 0.48
N LYS A 101 -12.64 17.84 -0.40
CA LYS A 101 -12.58 19.05 -1.23
C LYS A 101 -13.65 19.08 -2.33
N PHE A 102 -13.97 17.94 -2.94
CA PHE A 102 -14.83 17.90 -4.13
C PHE A 102 -16.21 17.27 -3.91
N LEU A 103 -16.36 16.39 -2.91
CA LEU A 103 -17.61 15.67 -2.66
C LEU A 103 -18.34 16.15 -1.40
N GLY A 104 -17.72 17.03 -0.60
CA GLY A 104 -18.26 17.47 0.69
C GLY A 104 -18.29 16.36 1.74
N ASP A 105 -18.42 16.73 3.02
CA ASP A 105 -18.42 15.81 4.17
C ASP A 105 -19.73 15.01 4.33
N GLU A 106 -20.52 14.84 3.26
CA GLU A 106 -21.78 14.09 3.29
C GLU A 106 -21.55 12.58 3.14
N ALA A 107 -20.89 12.00 4.13
CA ALA A 107 -21.25 10.65 4.54
C ALA A 107 -21.49 10.65 6.04
N LYS A 108 -22.73 11.00 6.41
CA LYS A 108 -23.36 10.42 7.60
C LYS A 108 -23.14 8.90 7.60
#